data_AF-A0A1N7GU65-F1
#
_entry.id   AF-A0A1N7GU65-F1
#
_cell.length_a   1.000
_cell.length_b   1.000
_cell.length_c   1.000
_cell.angle_alpha   90.00
_cell.angle_beta   90.00
_cell.angle_gamma   90.00
#
_symmetry.space_group_name_H-M   'P 1'
#
loop_
_entity.id
_entity.type
_entity.pdbx_description
1 polymer ?
#
loop_
_entity_poly.entity_id
_entity_poly.type
_entity_poly.pdbx_seq_one_letter_code
_entity_poly.pdbx_strand_id
1 'polypeptide(L)' 'MSDESLLLEIVHALEEQGLARDEYQLQRVIDVEALEQLVDSTSPHTELEIRFSVGEFRVLVMDSEVTVTI' A
#
# COMPACT_ATOMS: atom_id res chain seq x y z
N MET A 1 -11.62 5.72 1.05
CA MET A 1 -10.75 5.31 2.17
C MET A 1 -11.60 5.32 3.42
N SER A 2 -11.84 4.14 3.99
CA SER A 2 -12.41 4.05 5.35
C SER A 2 -11.38 4.66 6.32
N ASP A 3 -11.75 5.00 7.56
CA ASP A 3 -10.82 5.45 8.62
C ASP A 3 -9.72 4.41 9.00
N GLU A 4 -9.48 3.42 8.16
CA GLU A 4 -8.47 2.39 8.34
C GLU A 4 -7.13 2.90 7.78
N SER A 5 -6.05 2.77 8.55
CA SER A 5 -4.71 3.18 8.13
C SER A 5 -4.33 2.54 6.80
N LEU A 6 -3.64 3.27 5.92
CA LEU A 6 -3.19 2.80 4.60
C LEU A 6 -2.39 1.50 4.71
N LEU A 7 -1.66 1.35 5.81
CA LEU A 7 -0.97 0.12 6.19
C LEU A 7 -1.90 -1.11 6.15
N LEU A 8 -3.10 -0.99 6.70
CA LEU A 8 -4.02 -2.11 6.86
C LEU A 8 -4.63 -2.50 5.51
N GLU A 9 -4.97 -1.51 4.67
CA GLU A 9 -5.40 -1.78 3.30
C GLU A 9 -4.32 -2.49 2.48
N ILE A 10 -3.06 -2.05 2.59
CA ILE A 10 -1.92 -2.70 1.92
C ILE A 10 -1.74 -4.14 2.43
N VAL A 11 -1.78 -4.35 3.75
CA VAL A 11 -1.63 -5.68 4.35
C VAL A 11 -2.77 -6.60 3.91
N HIS A 12 -4.01 -6.12 3.95
CA HIS A 12 -5.19 -6.88 3.52
C HIS A 12 -5.08 -7.29 2.06
N ALA A 13 -4.72 -6.36 1.17
CA ALA A 13 -4.57 -6.65 -0.26
C ALA A 13 -3.45 -7.67 -0.54
N LEU A 14 -2.37 -7.65 0.25
CA LEU A 14 -1.29 -8.65 0.16
C LEU A 14 -1.75 -10.03 0.68
N GLU A 15 -2.49 -10.07 1.79
CA GLU A 15 -3.05 -11.30 2.36
C GLU A 15 -4.09 -11.94 1.42
N GLU A 16 -4.91 -11.14 0.72
CA GLU A 16 -5.85 -11.62 -0.31
C GLU A 16 -5.15 -12.28 -1.50
N GLN A 17 -3.92 -11.86 -1.82
CA GLN A 17 -3.09 -12.51 -2.85
C GLN A 17 -2.30 -13.72 -2.31
N GLY A 18 -2.46 -14.05 -1.03
CA GLY A 18 -1.84 -15.21 -0.39
C GLY A 18 -0.45 -14.96 0.20
N LEU A 19 0.00 -13.70 0.26
CA LEU A 19 1.25 -13.35 0.95
C LEU A 19 0.96 -13.18 2.44
N ALA A 20 1.37 -14.16 3.25
CA ALA A 20 1.15 -14.08 4.70
C ALA A 20 1.99 -12.97 5.33
N ARG A 21 1.45 -12.26 6.32
CA ARG A 21 2.12 -11.13 6.99
C ARG A 21 3.47 -11.50 7.62
N ASP A 22 3.66 -12.77 7.95
CA ASP A 22 4.91 -13.35 8.47
C ASP A 22 5.96 -13.62 7.38
N GLU A 23 5.59 -13.65 6.10
CA GLU A 23 6.50 -13.88 4.97
C GLU A 23 7.20 -12.60 4.49
N TYR A 24 6.74 -11.42 4.90
CA TYR A 24 7.34 -10.14 4.53
C TYR A 24 7.43 -9.16 5.69
N GLN A 25 8.37 -8.22 5.60
CA GLN A 25 8.41 -7.06 6.49
C GLN A 25 8.23 -5.81 5.65
N LEU A 26 6.98 -5.32 5.57
CA LEU A 26 6.62 -4.15 4.75
C LEU A 26 7.53 -2.94 5.06
N GLN A 27 7.84 -2.74 6.34
CA GLN A 27 8.69 -1.67 6.85
C GLN A 27 10.15 -1.70 6.35
N ARG A 28 10.61 -2.86 5.83
CA ARG A 28 11.94 -2.97 5.21
C ARG A 28 11.96 -2.53 3.75
N VAL A 29 10.79 -2.51 3.12
CA VAL A 29 10.60 -2.23 1.70
C VAL A 29 10.11 -0.80 1.51
N ILE A 30 9.20 -0.36 2.37
CA ILE A 30 8.58 0.95 2.31
C ILE A 30 8.36 1.49 3.71
N ASP A 31 8.62 2.79 3.87
CA ASP A 31 8.24 3.52 5.07
C ASP A 31 6.77 3.91 4.94
N VAL A 32 5.92 3.22 5.71
CA VAL A 32 4.47 3.36 5.59
C VAL A 32 3.98 4.68 6.18
N GLU A 33 4.66 5.19 7.21
CA GLU A 33 4.34 6.51 7.78
C GLU A 33 4.66 7.62 6.78
N ALA A 34 5.77 7.50 6.06
CA ALA A 34 6.09 8.43 4.98
C ALA A 34 5.12 8.30 3.80
N LEU A 35 4.61 7.10 3.54
CA LEU A 35 3.60 6.84 2.50
C LEU A 35 2.27 7.49 2.84
N GLU A 36 1.79 7.32 4.08
CA GLU A 36 0.58 7.97 4.58
C GLU A 36 0.71 9.48 4.52
N GLN A 37 1.84 10.04 4.95
CA GLN A 37 2.10 11.47 4.81
C GLN A 37 2.11 11.94 3.35
N LEU A 38 2.60 11.12 2.42
CA LEU A 38 2.59 11.45 1.00
C LEU A 38 1.15 11.49 0.46
N VAL A 39 0.33 10.49 0.80
CA VAL A 39 -1.09 10.45 0.44
C VAL A 39 -1.82 11.65 1.03
N ASP A 40 -1.67 11.92 2.34
CA ASP A 40 -2.29 13.07 3.02
C ASP A 40 -1.83 14.43 2.49
N SER A 41 -0.58 14.53 2.03
CA SER A 41 -0.05 15.76 1.43
C SER A 41 -0.55 16.02 0.02
N THR A 42 -1.07 14.98 -0.64
CA THR A 42 -1.52 15.09 -2.01
C THR A 42 -2.90 15.75 -2.06
N SER A 43 -3.04 16.74 -2.94
CA SER A 43 -4.31 17.43 -3.09
C SER A 43 -5.36 16.47 -3.63
N PRO A 44 -6.64 16.56 -3.21
CA PRO A 44 -7.73 15.67 -3.63
C PRO A 44 -8.08 15.72 -5.14
N HIS A 45 -7.34 16.52 -5.93
CA HIS A 45 -7.48 16.64 -7.38
C HIS A 45 -6.23 16.13 -8.13
N THR A 46 -5.26 15.56 -7.41
CA THR A 46 -4.04 14.99 -7.98
C THR A 46 -4.15 13.48 -7.92
N GLU A 47 -4.15 12.84 -9.08
CA GLU A 47 -4.10 11.38 -9.18
C GLU A 47 -2.74 10.91 -8.67
N LEU A 48 -2.71 10.41 -7.44
CA LEU A 48 -1.53 9.82 -6.84
C LEU A 48 -1.50 8.33 -7.11
N GLU A 49 -0.47 7.89 -7.82
CA GLU A 49 -0.19 6.47 -8.04
C GLU A 49 1.16 6.13 -7.42
N ILE A 50 1.14 5.23 -6.44
CA ILE A 50 2.37 4.75 -5.79
C ILE A 50 2.54 3.28 -6.08
N ARG A 51 3.70 2.92 -6.63
CA ARG A 51 4.01 1.57 -7.09
C ARG A 51 5.27 1.08 -6.43
N PHE A 52 5.18 -0.05 -5.75
CA PHE A 52 6.32 -0.70 -5.13
C PHE A 52 6.21 -2.22 -5.22
N SER A 53 7.33 -2.90 -4.99
CA SER A 53 7.41 -4.35 -5.07
C SER A 53 7.73 -4.94 -3.70
N VAL A 54 6.95 -5.92 -3.27
CA VAL A 54 7.16 -6.71 -2.05
C VAL A 54 7.44 -8.14 -2.49
N GLY A 55 8.71 -8.51 -2.59
CA GLY A 55 9.09 -9.80 -3.16
C GLY A 55 8.71 -9.88 -4.64
N GLU A 56 7.89 -10.87 -5.01
CA GLU A 56 7.33 -11.04 -6.36
C GLU A 56 6.06 -10.21 -6.60
N PHE A 57 5.43 -9.70 -5.54
CA PHE A 57 4.18 -8.96 -5.63
C PHE A 57 4.44 -7.49 -5.96
N ARG A 58 3.61 -6.92 -6.83
CA ARG A 58 3.56 -5.49 -7.13
C ARG A 58 2.33 -4.89 -6.48
N VAL A 59 2.55 -3.90 -5.63
CA VAL A 59 1.49 -3.14 -4.97
C VAL A 59 1.33 -1.82 -5.71
N LEU A 60 0.10 -1.50 -6.07
CA LEU A 60 -0.34 -0.21 -6.60
C LEU A 60 -1.28 0.41 -5.56
N VAL A 61 -0.91 1.58 -5.08
CA VAL A 61 -1.74 2.40 -4.20
C VAL A 61 -2.25 3.57 -5.00
N MET A 62 -3.56 3.68 -5.10
CA MET A 62 -4.29 4.82 -5.64
C MET A 62 -5.01 5.54 -4.50
N ASP A 63 -5.44 6.78 -4.72
CA ASP A 63 -6.19 7.60 -3.74
C ASP A 63 -7.44 6.88 -3.18
N SER A 64 -8.00 5.94 -3.94
CA SER A 64 -9.27 5.26 -3.60
C SER A 64 -9.14 3.76 -3.37
N GLU A 65 -8.02 3.14 -3.73
CA GLU A 65 -7.89 1.68 -3.80
C GLU A 65 -6.43 1.23 -3.73
N VAL A 66 -6.21 0.10 -3.08
CA VAL A 66 -4.95 -0.66 -3.17
C VAL A 66 -5.16 -1.93 -3.99
N THR A 67 -4.36 -2.09 -5.04
CA THR A 67 -4.37 -3.28 -5.91
C THR A 67 -3.04 -4.00 -5.83
N VAL A 68 -3.06 -5.33 -5.74
CA VAL A 68 -1.86 -6.18 -5.75
C VAL A 68 -1.90 -7.12 -6.95
N THR A 69 -0.78 -7.21 -7.67
CA THR A 69 -0.60 -8.08 -8.84
C THR A 69 0.70 -8.89 -8.72
N ILE A 70 0.72 -10.10 -9.28
CA ILE A 70 1.93 -10.96 -9.39
C ILE A 70 2.61 -10.72 -10.74
#